data_AF-S0DFD2-F1
#
_entry.id   AF-S0DFD2-F1
#
_cell.length_a   1.000
_cell.length_b   1.000
_cell.length_c   1.000
_cell.angle_alpha   90.00
_cell.angle_beta   90.00
_cell.angle_gamma   90.00
#
_symmetry.space_group_name_H-M   'P 1'
#
loop_
_entity.id
_entity.type
_entity.pdbx_description
1 polymer ?
#
loop_
_entity_poly.entity_id
_entity_poly.type
_entity_poly.pdbx_seq_one_letter_code
_entity_poly.pdbx_strand_id
1 'polypeptide(L)' 'MYLFVTIVIFFFLFFFLKFELMLLLVALELIFMLLIFCVISSGGSLWLGLILLSVSVCEGVLGVTFLVSLNMYSMGTVMK' A
#
# COMPACT_ATOMS: atom_id res chain seq x y z
N MET A 1 -7.40 -16.33 -12.37
CA MET A 1 -5.98 -16.19 -12.77
C MET A 1 -5.37 -14.88 -12.29
N TYR A 2 -6.00 -13.72 -12.49
CA TYR A 2 -5.47 -12.42 -12.04
C TYR A 2 -5.15 -12.34 -10.53
N LEU A 3 -6.03 -12.88 -9.68
CA LEU A 3 -5.79 -12.92 -8.22
C LEU A 3 -4.56 -13.74 -7.81
N PHE A 4 -4.22 -14.79 -8.55
CA PHE A 4 -3.06 -15.62 -8.27
C PHE A 4 -1.76 -14.88 -8.64
N VAL A 5 -1.78 -14.12 -9.75
CA VAL A 5 -0.67 -13.28 -10.18
C VAL A 5 -0.37 -12.17 -9.16
N THR A 6 -1.41 -11.53 -8.62
CA THR A 6 -1.23 -10.52 -7.56
C THR A 6 -0.59 -11.09 -6.29
N ILE A 7 -0.94 -12.32 -5.90
CA ILE A 7 -0.38 -12.97 -4.71
C ILE A 7 1.09 -13.37 -4.96
N VAL A 8 1.44 -13.81 -6.17
CA VAL A 8 2.83 -14.14 -6.52
C VAL A 8 3.69 -12.88 -6.58
N ILE A 9 3.18 -11.76 -7.12
CA ILE A 9 3.87 -10.46 -7.10
C ILE A 9 4.06 -9.97 -5.67
N PHE A 10 3.05 -10.17 -4.80
CA PHE A 10 3.15 -9.83 -3.37
C PHE A 10 4.29 -10.57 -2.68
N PHE A 11 4.36 -11.89 -2.89
CA PHE A 11 5.40 -12.73 -2.31
C PHE A 11 6.79 -12.36 -2.84
N PHE A 12 6.88 -11.99 -4.12
CA PHE A 12 8.13 -11.57 -4.74
C PHE A 12 8.62 -10.21 -4.22
N LEU A 13 7.72 -9.23 -4.09
CA LEU A 13 8.04 -7.93 -3.48
C LEU A 13 8.52 -8.09 -2.04
N PHE A 14 7.80 -8.87 -1.23
CA PHE A 14 8.14 -9.06 0.18
C PHE A 14 9.50 -9.75 0.39
N PHE A 15 9.89 -10.65 -0.51
CA PHE A 15 11.16 -11.37 -0.41
C PHE A 15 12.40 -10.54 -0.81
N PHE A 16 12.24 -9.55 -1.70
CA PHE A 16 13.34 -8.72 -2.20
C PHE A 16 13.47 -7.34 -1.53
N LEU A 17 12.45 -6.87 -0.82
CA LEU A 17 12.55 -5.62 -0.08
C LEU A 17 13.48 -5.79 1.13
N LYS A 18 14.68 -5.20 1.03
CA LYS A 18 15.35 -4.69 2.23
C LYS A 18 14.37 -3.74 2.93
N PHE A 19 14.34 -3.78 4.27
CA PHE A 19 13.39 -3.15 5.21
C PHE A 19 13.29 -1.60 5.13
N GLU A 20 13.25 -1.03 3.94
CA GLU A 20 12.94 0.38 3.72
C GLU A 20 11.42 0.53 3.74
N LEU A 21 10.92 1.02 4.89
CA LEU A 21 9.49 1.26 5.15
C LEU A 21 8.79 2.05 4.03
N MET A 22 9.50 2.97 3.36
CA MET A 22 8.95 3.74 2.24
C MET A 22 8.65 2.84 1.03
N LEU A 23 9.53 1.90 0.73
CA LEU A 23 9.38 0.97 -0.39
C LEU A 23 8.22 -0.01 -0.11
N LEU A 24 8.02 -0.38 1.15
CA LEU A 24 6.89 -1.20 1.60
C LEU A 24 5.54 -0.49 1.40
N LEU A 25 5.47 0.81 1.70
CA LEU A 25 4.29 1.65 1.43
C LEU A 25 3.97 1.72 -0.07
N VAL A 26 4.99 1.96 -0.91
CA VAL A 26 4.81 1.98 -2.37
C VAL A 26 4.34 0.61 -2.90
N ALA A 27 4.87 -0.48 -2.35
CA ALA A 27 4.42 -1.84 -2.71
C ALA A 27 2.95 -2.06 -2.33
N LEU A 28 2.51 -1.53 -1.18
CA LEU A 28 1.12 -1.63 -0.73
C LEU A 28 0.15 -0.89 -1.65
N GLU A 29 0.52 0.33 -2.07
CA GLU A 29 -0.24 1.12 -3.05
C GLU A 29 -0.40 0.38 -4.38
N LEU A 30 0.67 -0.28 -4.85
CA LEU A 30 0.68 -1.08 -6.07
C LEU A 30 -0.33 -2.23 -6.02
N ILE A 31 -0.51 -2.86 -4.86
CA ILE A 31 -1.48 -3.94 -4.66
C ILE A 31 -2.90 -3.40 -4.72
N PHE A 32 -3.18 -2.27 -4.06
CA PHE A 32 -4.51 -1.64 -4.14
C PHE A 32 -4.86 -1.32 -5.59
N MET A 33 -3.93 -0.75 -6.35
CA MET A 33 -4.15 -0.46 -7.76
C MET A 33 -4.42 -1.72 -8.60
N LEU A 34 -3.70 -2.81 -8.35
CA LEU A 34 -3.94 -4.10 -9.03
C LEU A 34 -5.30 -4.70 -8.65
N LEU A 35 -5.72 -4.58 -7.38
CA LEU A 35 -7.04 -5.02 -6.92
C LEU A 35 -8.16 -4.21 -7.60
N ILE A 36 -8.02 -2.88 -7.65
CA ILE A 36 -8.98 -2.00 -8.34
C ILE A 36 -9.07 -2.38 -9.83
N PHE A 37 -7.93 -2.60 -10.49
CA PHE A 37 -7.91 -3.04 -11.88
C PHE A 37 -8.61 -4.40 -12.06
N CYS A 38 -8.40 -5.35 -11.15
CA CYS A 38 -9.09 -6.64 -11.16
C CYS A 38 -10.62 -6.49 -10.98
N VAL A 39 -11.07 -5.60 -10.10
CA VAL A 39 -12.51 -5.33 -9.88
C VAL A 39 -13.14 -4.72 -11.13
N ILE A 40 -12.49 -3.73 -11.74
CA ILE A 40 -13.02 -3.06 -12.94
C ILE A 40 -13.02 -4.02 -14.14
N SER A 41 -11.93 -4.76 -14.36
CA SER A 41 -11.80 -5.69 -15.50
C SER A 41 -12.73 -6.90 -15.42
N SER A 42 -13.15 -7.30 -14.21
CA SER A 42 -14.13 -8.38 -14.02
C SER A 42 -15.58 -7.93 -14.19
N GLY A 43 -15.82 -6.67 -14.60
CA GLY A 43 -17.16 -6.10 -14.69
C GLY A 43 -17.79 -5.83 -13.32
N GLY A 44 -16.96 -5.71 -12.28
CA GLY A 44 -17.40 -5.36 -10.94
C GLY A 44 -18.02 -3.96 -10.88
N SER A 45 -18.77 -3.70 -9.82
CA SER A 45 -19.41 -2.39 -9.62
C SER A 45 -18.35 -1.28 -9.52
N LEU A 46 -18.49 -0.24 -10.36
CA LEU A 46 -17.64 0.95 -10.34
C LEU A 46 -17.56 1.59 -8.94
N TRP A 47 -18.65 1.48 -8.16
CA TRP A 47 -18.73 2.01 -6.81
C TRP A 47 -17.76 1.31 -5.85
N LEU A 48 -17.57 0.00 -5.99
CA LEU A 48 -16.60 -0.75 -5.19
C LEU A 48 -15.16 -0.29 -5.50
N GLY A 49 -14.84 -0.05 -6.78
CA GLY A 49 -13.54 0.48 -7.18
C GLY A 49 -13.24 1.85 -6.56
N LEU A 50 -14.23 2.74 -6.52
CA LEU A 50 -14.10 4.07 -5.90
C LEU A 50 -13.92 3.99 -4.38
N ILE A 51 -14.63 3.09 -3.70
CA ILE A 51 -14.45 2.87 -2.26
C ILE A 51 -13.04 2.35 -1.98
N LEU A 52 -12.57 1.37 -2.74
CA LEU A 52 -11.21 0.83 -2.58
C LEU A 52 -10.12 1.90 -2.80
N LEU A 53 -10.30 2.79 -3.79
CA LEU A 53 -9.43 3.96 -3.99
C LEU A 53 -9.44 4.90 -2.78
N SER A 54 -10.61 5.18 -2.21
CA SER A 54 -10.68 6.07 -1.04
C SER A 54 -9.97 5.47 0.18
N VAL A 55 -10.07 4.15 0.36
CA VAL A 55 -9.39 3.44 1.44
C VAL A 55 -7.88 3.42 1.23
N SER A 56 -7.40 3.24 0.00
CA SER A 56 -5.95 3.23 -0.27
C SER A 56 -5.31 4.59 0.03
N VAL A 57 -5.97 5.70 -0.34
CA VAL A 57 -5.49 7.05 -0.01
C VAL A 57 -5.41 7.27 1.50
N CYS A 58 -6.41 6.80 2.26
CA CYS A 58 -6.40 6.90 3.72
C CYS A 58 -5.25 6.09 4.33
N GLU A 59 -4.98 4.90 3.81
CA GLU A 59 -3.87 4.05 4.26
C GLU A 59 -2.51 4.71 3.99
N GLY A 60 -2.31 5.26 2.78
CA GLY A 60 -1.09 5.99 2.44
C GLY A 60 -0.83 7.19 3.36
N VAL A 61 -1.86 7.97 3.71
CA VAL A 61 -1.72 9.08 4.68
C VAL A 61 -1.33 8.57 6.07
N LEU A 62 -1.95 7.48 6.54
CA LEU A 62 -1.61 6.87 7.83
C LEU A 62 -0.18 6.31 7.84
N GLY A 63 0.26 5.65 6.77
CA GLY A 63 1.61 5.11 6.67
C GLY A 63 2.68 6.20 6.60
N VAL A 64 2.44 7.28 5.85
CA VAL A 64 3.37 8.42 5.78
C VAL A 64 3.44 9.15 7.13
N THR A 65 2.30 9.42 7.78
CA THR A 65 2.30 10.06 9.11
C THR A 65 3.00 9.21 10.16
N PHE A 66 2.82 7.88 10.11
CA PHE A 66 3.56 6.94 10.95
C PHE A 66 5.07 7.01 10.68
N LEU A 67 5.50 7.01 9.42
CA LEU A 67 6.91 7.15 9.03
C LEU A 67 7.55 8.44 9.55
N VAL A 68 6.84 9.57 9.41
CA VAL A 68 7.29 10.87 9.92
C VAL A 68 7.42 10.82 11.44
N SER A 69 6.45 10.22 12.14
CA SER A 69 6.50 10.09 13.61
C SER A 69 7.71 9.27 14.06
N LEU A 70 7.99 8.13 13.42
CA LEU A 70 9.16 7.30 13.71
C LEU A 70 10.47 8.06 13.46
N ASN A 71 10.52 8.83 12.37
CA ASN A 71 11.70 9.62 12.04
C ASN A 71 11.94 10.75 13.08
N MET A 72 10.88 11.42 13.55
CA MET A 72 10.99 12.41 14.62
C MET A 72 11.43 11.81 15.95
N TYR A 73 10.94 10.61 16.30
CA TYR A 73 11.44 9.86 17.46
C TYR A 73 12.92 9.49 17.31
N SER A 74 13.34 9.03 16.13
CA SER A 74 14.73 8.65 15.84
C SER A 74 15.70 9.83 15.88
N MET A 75 15.29 11.00 15.37
CA MET A 75 16.06 12.24 15.46
C MET A 75 16.04 12.88 16.87
N GLY A 76 15.32 12.30 17.83
CA GLY A 76 15.26 12.77 19.22
C GLY A 76 14.53 14.11 19.41
N THR A 77 13.78 14.58 18.41
CA THR A 77 13.07 15.88 18.48
C THR A 77 11.81 15.84 19.35
N VAL A 78 11.25 14.65 19.59
CA VAL A 78 10.04 14.49 20.42
C VAL A 78 10.34 14.44 21.92
N MET A 79 11.59 14.22 22.34
CA MET A 79 11.99 14.15 23.75
C MET A 79 12.73 15.41 24.25
N LYS A 80 12.51 16.58 23.63
CA LYS A 80 12.92 17.87 24.17
C LYS A 80 11.73 18.76 24.47
#